data_AF-A0A7S3NKC1-F1
#
_entry.id   AF-A0A7S3NKC1-F1
#
_cell.length_a   1.000
_cell.length_b   1.000
_cell.length_c   1.000
_cell.angle_alpha   90.00
_cell.angle_beta   90.00
_cell.angle_gamma   90.00
#
_symmetry.space_group_name_H-M   'P 1'
#
loop_
_entity.id
_entity.type
_entity.pdbx_description
1 polymer ?
#
loop_
_entity_poly.entity_id
_entity_poly.type
_entity_poly.pdbx_seq_one_letter_code
_entity_poly.pdbx_strand_id
1 'polypeptide(L)'
;AFPTTDHFAEIPYVFQHCQNIPGACQGAISPSAQQIEASLATQIATYWTNFIHSGNPNHHNNGESYWFPYDPQNRIVHRLDIFPMSTPIPVLHQARCNAWFNIMNTSSRSNSN
;
A
#
# COMPACT_ATOMS: atom_id res chain seq x y z
N ALA A 1 11.41 -8.48 -11.72
CA ALA A 1 11.49 -8.09 -10.30
C ALA A 1 10.70 -6.81 -10.15
N PHE A 2 9.81 -6.72 -9.16
CA PHE A 2 9.16 -5.43 -8.88
C PHE A 2 10.24 -4.49 -8.31
N PRO A 3 10.35 -3.23 -8.79
CA PRO A 3 11.19 -2.26 -8.13
C PRO A 3 10.76 -2.19 -6.67
N THR A 4 11.71 -2.34 -5.75
CA THR A 4 11.41 -2.28 -4.32
C THR A 4 11.19 -0.83 -3.95
N THR A 5 10.00 -0.52 -3.47
CA THR A 5 9.73 0.76 -2.81
C THR A 5 10.49 0.79 -1.49
N ASP A 6 11.28 1.85 -1.26
CA ASP A 6 12.05 2.00 -0.04
C ASP A 6 11.14 2.28 1.16
N HIS A 7 11.63 2.00 2.37
CA HIS A 7 10.91 2.39 3.57
C HIS A 7 10.70 3.91 3.62
N PHE A 8 9.51 4.36 4.02
CA PHE A 8 9.04 5.75 4.01
C PHE A 8 8.76 6.36 2.62
N ALA A 9 8.90 5.61 1.53
CA ALA A 9 8.58 6.15 0.21
C ALA A 9 7.07 6.42 0.02
N GLU A 10 6.20 5.95 0.92
CA GLU A 10 4.77 6.29 0.94
C GLU A 10 4.46 7.70 1.47
N ILE A 11 5.35 8.29 2.28
CA ILE A 11 5.11 9.56 2.97
C ILE A 11 4.74 10.70 2.00
N PRO A 12 5.47 10.91 0.90
CA PRO A 12 5.13 11.96 -0.07
C PRO A 12 3.75 11.81 -0.71
N TYR A 13 3.23 10.58 -0.80
CA TYR A 13 1.90 10.31 -1.35
C TYR A 13 0.80 10.67 -0.36
N VAL A 14 0.96 10.27 0.90
CA VAL A 14 -0.02 10.55 1.97
C VAL A 14 -0.22 12.05 2.16
N PHE A 15 0.86 12.83 2.09
CA PHE A 15 0.83 14.28 2.26
C PHE A 15 0.65 15.07 0.96
N GLN A 16 0.36 14.39 -0.17
CA GLN A 16 0.14 15.02 -1.48
C GLN A 16 1.32 15.89 -1.95
N HIS A 17 2.55 15.51 -1.61
CA HIS A 17 3.74 16.25 -1.97
C HIS A 17 4.25 15.98 -3.39
N CYS A 18 3.72 14.96 -4.10
CA CYS A 18 4.13 14.64 -5.48
C CYS A 18 3.92 15.81 -6.47
N GLN A 19 2.95 16.69 -6.21
CA GLN A 19 2.66 17.85 -7.06
C GLN A 19 3.52 19.07 -6.72
N ASN A 20 3.94 19.21 -5.46
CA ASN A 20 4.51 20.44 -4.92
C ASN A 20 6.02 20.37 -4.72
N ILE A 21 6.60 19.17 -4.67
CA ILE A 21 8.02 18.95 -4.41
C ILE A 21 8.59 18.09 -5.54
N PRO A 22 9.34 18.68 -6.48
CA PRO A 22 10.01 17.93 -7.54
C PRO A 22 10.89 16.81 -6.97
N GLY A 23 10.74 15.59 -7.50
CA GLY A 23 11.51 14.43 -7.05
C GLY A 23 11.05 13.80 -5.73
N ALA A 24 9.98 14.30 -5.09
CA ALA A 24 9.46 13.69 -3.88
C ALA A 24 8.84 12.30 -4.10
N CYS A 25 8.42 11.99 -5.33
CA CYS A 25 7.84 10.69 -5.69
C CYS A 25 8.74 9.99 -6.72
N GLN A 26 8.87 8.66 -6.57
CA GLN A 26 9.97 7.86 -7.15
C GLN A 26 10.07 7.95 -8.70
N GLY A 27 8.99 8.30 -9.40
CA GLY A 27 8.94 8.38 -10.86
C GLY A 27 8.82 9.78 -11.47
N ALA A 28 8.92 10.88 -10.70
CA ALA A 28 8.68 12.24 -11.21
C ALA A 28 9.81 12.82 -12.11
N ILE A 29 10.29 12.04 -13.07
CA ILE A 29 11.37 12.40 -14.02
C ILE A 29 10.86 13.05 -15.32
N SER A 30 9.53 13.08 -15.52
CA SER A 30 8.88 13.79 -16.62
C SER A 30 7.55 14.39 -16.16
N PRO A 31 6.99 15.41 -16.85
CA PRO A 31 5.69 15.97 -16.51
C PRO A 31 4.56 14.93 -16.52
N SER A 32 4.58 13.99 -17.47
CA SER A 32 3.58 12.93 -17.56
C SER A 32 3.71 11.93 -16.40
N ALA A 33 4.93 11.55 -16.02
CA ALA A 33 5.14 10.68 -14.88
C ALA A 33 4.75 11.37 -13.56
N GLN A 34 5.05 12.67 -13.42
CA GLN A 34 4.62 13.46 -12.27
C GLN A 34 3.08 13.51 -12.13
N GLN A 35 2.35 13.64 -13.24
CA GLN A 35 0.88 13.61 -13.23
C GLN A 35 0.32 12.26 -12.77
N ILE A 36 0.97 11.16 -13.16
CA ILE A 36 0.59 9.81 -12.74
C ILE A 36 0.83 9.63 -11.23
N GLU A 37 2.01 10.03 -10.75
CA GLU A 37 2.36 10.03 -9.31
C GLU A 37 1.41 10.89 -8.49
N ALA A 38 1.07 12.08 -9.01
CA ALA A 38 0.10 12.99 -8.42
C ALA A 38 -1.29 12.36 -8.32
N SER A 39 -1.70 11.59 -9.32
CA SER A 39 -2.99 10.89 -9.32
C SER A 39 -3.03 9.80 -8.25
N LEU A 40 -1.94 9.04 -8.11
CA LEU A 40 -1.81 8.06 -7.03
C LEU A 40 -1.80 8.73 -5.64
N ALA A 41 -1.10 9.85 -5.48
CA ALA A 41 -1.09 10.60 -4.23
C ALA A 41 -2.48 11.10 -3.83
N THR A 42 -3.24 11.64 -4.79
CA THR A 42 -4.64 12.02 -4.57
C THR A 42 -5.47 10.83 -4.10
N GLN A 43 -5.35 9.68 -4.78
CA GLN A 43 -6.08 8.46 -4.39
C GLN A 43 -5.72 7.99 -2.97
N ILE A 44 -4.43 7.96 -2.61
CA ILE A 44 -3.96 7.56 -1.27
C ILE A 44 -4.50 8.50 -0.20
N ALA A 45 -4.44 9.82 -0.44
CA ALA A 45 -4.98 10.82 0.47
C ALA A 45 -6.51 10.70 0.61
N THR A 46 -7.23 10.40 -0.48
CA THR A 46 -8.68 10.15 -0.44
C THR A 46 -9.01 8.93 0.44
N TYR A 47 -8.33 7.79 0.26
CA TYR A 47 -8.54 6.63 1.12
C TYR A 47 -8.31 6.97 2.60
N TRP A 48 -7.24 7.71 2.90
CA TRP A 48 -6.95 8.09 4.28
C TRP A 48 -7.98 9.04 4.89
N THR A 49 -8.40 10.06 4.15
CA THR A 49 -9.41 11.01 4.63
C THR A 49 -10.78 10.36 4.81
N ASN A 50 -11.19 9.49 3.90
CA ASN A 50 -12.43 8.70 4.03
C ASN A 50 -12.40 7.80 5.27
N PHE A 51 -11.27 7.12 5.49
CA PHE A 51 -11.08 6.26 6.66
C PHE A 51 -11.16 7.06 7.96
N ILE A 52 -10.53 8.25 8.02
CA ILE A 52 -10.61 9.14 9.18
C ILE A 52 -12.06 9.55 9.46
N HIS A 53 -12.85 9.84 8.42
CA HIS A 53 -14.23 10.30 8.59
C HIS A 53 -15.21 9.21 9.00
N SER A 54 -15.04 7.98 8.50
CA SER A 54 -16.09 6.95 8.55
C SER A 54 -15.62 5.57 9.03
N GLY A 55 -14.31 5.37 9.20
CA GLY A 55 -13.72 4.05 9.39
C GLY A 55 -13.73 3.17 8.12
N ASN A 56 -14.20 3.68 6.98
CA ASN A 56 -14.20 3.01 5.69
C ASN A 56 -13.35 3.82 4.70
N PRO A 57 -12.28 3.26 4.10
CA PRO A 57 -11.48 3.98 3.11
C PRO A 57 -12.27 4.27 1.83
N ASN A 58 -13.34 3.53 1.56
CA ASN A 58 -14.15 3.69 0.37
C ASN A 58 -15.22 4.76 0.56
N HIS A 59 -15.34 5.67 -0.40
CA HIS A 59 -16.53 6.53 -0.55
C HIS A 59 -17.33 6.08 -1.78
N HIS A 60 -18.65 6.30 -1.76
CA HIS A 60 -19.47 6.08 -2.94
C HIS A 60 -19.09 7.12 -4.02
N ASN A 61 -18.62 6.66 -5.18
CA ASN A 61 -18.56 7.38 -6.48
C ASN A 61 -17.27 8.10 -6.93
N ASN A 62 -16.07 7.68 -6.51
CA ASN A 62 -14.84 8.37 -6.94
C ASN A 62 -14.08 7.69 -8.10
N GLY A 63 -14.59 6.59 -8.68
CA GLY A 63 -13.88 5.83 -9.72
C GLY A 63 -12.60 5.12 -9.23
N GLU A 64 -12.31 5.22 -7.92
CA GLU A 64 -11.22 4.52 -7.25
C GLU A 64 -11.52 3.02 -7.14
N SER A 65 -10.47 2.21 -7.11
CA SER A 65 -10.59 0.76 -6.92
C SER A 65 -11.15 0.47 -5.53
N TYR A 66 -12.03 -0.53 -5.42
CA TYR A 66 -12.64 -0.83 -4.13
C TYR A 66 -11.62 -1.50 -3.20
N TRP A 67 -11.40 -0.92 -2.02
CA TRP A 67 -10.58 -1.48 -0.96
C TRP A 67 -11.43 -2.38 -0.07
N PHE A 68 -11.40 -3.69 -0.35
CA PHE A 68 -12.12 -4.68 0.44
C PHE A 68 -11.61 -4.75 1.89
N PRO A 69 -12.52 -4.90 2.88
CA PRO A 69 -12.13 -5.17 4.26
C PRO A 69 -11.18 -6.37 4.35
N TYR A 70 -10.20 -6.29 5.24
CA TYR A 70 -9.29 -7.40 5.47
C TYR A 70 -10.04 -8.57 6.10
N ASP A 71 -9.95 -9.74 5.47
CA ASP A 71 -10.48 -11.00 5.97
C ASP A 71 -9.31 -11.97 6.22
N PRO A 72 -9.11 -12.48 7.45
CA PRO A 72 -8.05 -13.45 7.75
C PRO A 72 -8.10 -14.75 6.94
N GLN A 73 -9.26 -15.13 6.38
CA GLN A 73 -9.38 -16.33 5.54
C GLN A 73 -8.86 -16.07 4.12
N ASN A 74 -9.33 -14.99 3.49
CA ASN A 74 -8.98 -14.66 2.11
C ASN A 74 -7.68 -13.83 1.99
N ARG A 75 -7.31 -13.11 3.05
CA ARG A 75 -6.10 -12.27 3.20
C ARG A 75 -5.83 -11.37 2.00
N ILE A 76 -6.91 -10.82 1.46
CA ILE A 76 -6.84 -9.86 0.37
C ILE A 76 -6.35 -8.55 0.95
N VAL A 77 -5.35 -7.97 0.31
CA VAL A 77 -4.85 -6.63 0.64
C VAL A 77 -5.01 -5.74 -0.58
N HIS A 78 -5.16 -4.44 -0.36
CA HIS A 78 -5.22 -3.48 -1.44
C HIS A 78 -3.80 -3.01 -1.77
N ARG A 79 -3.34 -3.29 -2.99
CA ARG A 79 -2.08 -2.76 -3.50
C ARG A 79 -2.30 -1.31 -3.93
N LEU A 80 -1.45 -0.41 -3.48
CA LEU A 80 -1.42 0.99 -3.90
C LEU A 80 -0.22 1.16 -4.84
N ASP A 81 -0.47 1.36 -6.12
CA ASP A 81 0.58 1.37 -7.14
C ASP A 81 0.13 2.08 -8.43
N ILE A 82 1.08 2.51 -9.23
CA ILE A 82 0.87 3.09 -10.56
C ILE A 82 0.62 1.97 -11.58
N PHE A 83 1.32 0.83 -11.46
CA PHE A 83 1.19 -0.28 -12.41
C PHE A 83 1.43 -1.68 -11.79
N PRO A 84 0.42 -2.58 -11.81
CA PRO A 84 -0.97 -2.31 -12.17
C PRO A 84 -1.57 -1.25 -11.22
N MET A 85 -2.51 -0.45 -11.73
CA MET A 85 -3.28 0.50 -10.91
C MET A 85 -3.84 -0.19 -9.67
N SER A 86 -4.01 0.57 -8.59
CA SER A 86 -4.39 0.05 -7.28
C SER A 86 -5.45 -1.05 -7.34
N THR A 87 -5.09 -2.25 -6.88
CA THR A 87 -5.86 -3.47 -7.10
C THR A 87 -5.85 -4.35 -5.86
N PRO A 88 -6.94 -5.09 -5.60
CA PRO A 88 -6.91 -6.16 -4.62
C PRO A 88 -5.94 -7.25 -5.07
N ILE A 89 -5.03 -7.67 -4.18
CA ILE A 89 -4.13 -8.80 -4.41
C ILE A 89 -4.33 -9.86 -3.33
N PRO A 90 -4.34 -11.16 -3.70
CA PRO A 90 -4.40 -12.22 -2.72
C PRO A 90 -3.05 -12.38 -2.03
N VAL A 91 -3.10 -12.49 -0.70
CA VAL A 91 -2.08 -13.16 0.12
C VAL A 91 -0.64 -12.65 -0.11
N LEU A 92 -0.35 -11.46 0.39
CA LEU A 92 0.98 -10.84 0.29
C LEU A 92 2.03 -11.57 1.16
N HIS A 93 3.15 -11.95 0.55
CA HIS A 93 4.34 -12.55 1.20
C HIS A 93 4.11 -13.82 2.05
N GLN A 94 3.04 -14.59 1.80
CA GLN A 94 2.64 -15.71 2.65
C GLN A 94 3.75 -16.68 3.05
N ALA A 95 4.54 -17.13 2.08
CA ALA A 95 5.58 -18.12 2.33
C ALA A 95 6.65 -17.59 3.29
N ARG A 96 7.02 -16.31 3.15
CA ARG A 96 8.00 -15.65 4.03
C ARG A 96 7.42 -15.41 5.41
N CYS A 97 6.17 -14.93 5.49
CA CYS A 97 5.48 -14.73 6.75
C CYS A 97 5.34 -16.05 7.53
N ASN A 98 4.96 -17.14 6.85
CA ASN A 98 4.87 -18.47 7.45
C ASN A 98 6.23 -18.98 7.94
N ALA A 99 7.28 -18.82 7.13
CA ALA A 99 8.62 -19.25 7.51
C ALA A 99 9.08 -18.55 8.80
N TRP A 100 8.97 -17.22 8.86
CA TRP A 100 9.34 -16.45 10.05
C TRP A 100 8.48 -16.76 11.27
N PHE A 101 7.15 -16.86 11.10
CA PHE A 101 6.23 -17.24 12.17
C PHE A 101 6.56 -18.61 12.74
N ASN A 102 6.84 -19.59 11.88
CA ASN A 102 7.21 -20.94 12.30
C ASN A 102 8.55 -20.96 13.03
N ILE A 103 9.58 -20.30 12.49
CA ILE A 103 10.91 -20.21 13.14
C ILE A 103 10.79 -19.62 14.54
N MET A 104 10.05 -18.52 14.69
CA MET A 104 9.89 -17.87 16.00
C MET A 104 9.16 -18.76 16.99
N ASN A 105 8.12 -19.48 16.56
CA ASN A 105 7.32 -20.33 17.44
C ASN A 105 7.97 -21.68 17.77
N THR A 106 8.84 -22.21 16.92
CA THR A 106 9.57 -23.45 17.23
C THR A 106 10.79 -23.15 18.10
N SER A 107 11.50 -22.06 17.82
CA SER A 107 12.70 -21.66 18.58
C SER A 107 12.39 -21.17 20.00
N SER A 108 11.21 -20.57 20.22
CA SER A 108 10.77 -20.17 21.57
C SER A 108 10.43 -21.36 22.47
N ARG A 109 10.03 -22.49 21.89
CA ARG A 109 9.64 -23.72 22.60
C ARG A 109 10.81 -24.65 22.91
N SER A 110 11.90 -24.58 22.15
CA SER A 110 13.08 -25.42 22.38
C SER A 110 14.00 -24.90 23.49
N ASN A 111 13.89 -23.61 23.86
CA ASN A 111 14.76 -22.95 24.86
C ASN A 111 14.08 -22.76 26.23
N SER A 112 12.92 -23.37 26.46
CA SER A 112 12.14 -23.26 27.72
C SER A 112 12.25 -24.50 28.63
N ASN A 113 13.29 -25.33 28.46
CA ASN A 113 13.60 -26.46 29.35
C ASN A 113 14.77 -26.15 30.27
#